data_AF-A0A3D1HLL2-F1
#
_entry.id   AF-A0A3D1HLL2-F1
#
_cell.length_a   1.000
_cell.length_b   1.000
_cell.length_c   1.000
_cell.angle_alpha   90.00
_cell.angle_beta   90.00
_cell.angle_gamma   90.00
#
_symmetry.space_group_name_H-M   'P 1'
#
loop_
_entity.id
_entity.type
_entity.pdbx_description
1 polymer ?
#
loop_
_entity_poly.entity_id
_entity_poly.type
_entity_poly.pdbx_seq_one_letter_code
_entity_poly.pdbx_strand_id
1 'polypeptide(L)' 'MLTHTRLYILELKLNKDAATALHQISLNDYASRFALSGKPITKVGINFSVENRKTDIEWEVE' A
#
# COMPACT_ATOMS: atom_id res chain seq x y z
N MET A 1 8.52 13.15 -8.16
CA MET A 1 9.71 12.40 -8.64
C MET A 1 9.32 10.94 -8.70
N LEU A 2 9.37 10.32 -9.88
CA LEU A 2 9.18 8.87 -10.00
C LEU A 2 10.48 8.17 -9.60
N THR A 3 10.37 6.98 -9.05
CA THR A 3 11.53 6.12 -8.82
C THR A 3 12.16 5.71 -10.16
N HIS A 4 13.42 5.28 -10.12
CA HIS A 4 14.13 4.89 -11.33
C HIS A 4 13.55 3.62 -11.97
N THR A 5 13.15 2.61 -11.20
CA THR A 5 12.85 1.25 -11.73
C THR A 5 11.42 0.75 -11.50
N ARG A 6 10.76 1.10 -10.38
CA ARG A 6 9.46 0.53 -9.99
C ARG A 6 8.63 1.50 -9.16
N LEU A 7 7.35 1.65 -9.46
CA LEU A 7 6.44 2.46 -8.67
C LEU A 7 5.84 1.66 -7.53
N TYR A 8 5.74 2.29 -6.36
CA TYR A 8 5.10 1.72 -5.19
C TYR A 8 3.90 2.56 -4.82
N ILE A 9 2.77 1.91 -4.62
CA ILE A 9 1.56 2.53 -4.10
C ILE A 9 1.37 1.98 -2.69
N LEU A 10 1.51 2.84 -1.68
CA LEU A 10 1.39 2.46 -0.29
C LEU A 10 0.10 3.04 0.29
N GLU A 11 -0.71 2.19 0.89
CA GLU A 11 -1.90 2.57 1.68
C GLU A 11 -1.68 2.11 3.11
N LEU A 12 -1.93 3.02 4.06
CA LEU A 12 -1.68 2.80 5.48
C LEU A 12 -3.01 2.83 6.24
N LYS A 13 -3.20 1.87 7.14
CA LYS A 13 -4.33 1.82 8.07
C LYS A 13 -3.84 1.79 9.52
N LEU A 14 -4.63 2.39 10.39
CA LEU A 14 -4.48 2.29 11.83
C LEU A 14 -5.63 1.44 12.38
N ASN A 15 -5.29 0.41 13.16
CA ASN A 15 -6.22 -0.52 13.79
C ASN A 15 -7.19 -1.20 12.79
N LYS A 16 -6.66 -1.65 11.64
CA LYS A 16 -7.37 -2.55 10.70
C LYS A 16 -6.46 -3.75 10.37
N ASP A 17 -6.43 -4.16 9.11
CA ASP A 17 -5.57 -5.20 8.55
C ASP A 17 -4.94 -4.70 7.23
N ALA A 18 -3.83 -5.32 6.84
CA ALA A 18 -3.10 -4.97 5.62
C ALA A 18 -3.89 -5.29 4.34
N ALA A 19 -4.70 -6.35 4.33
CA ALA A 19 -5.58 -6.73 3.21
C ALA A 19 -6.59 -5.63 2.87
N THR A 20 -7.18 -4.97 3.87
CA THR A 20 -8.10 -3.84 3.70
C THR A 20 -7.40 -2.66 3.02
N ALA A 21 -6.14 -2.43 3.37
CA ALA A 21 -5.33 -1.39 2.73
C ALA A 21 -5.06 -1.73 1.25
N LEU A 22 -4.66 -2.97 0.94
CA LEU A 22 -4.48 -3.44 -0.44
C LEU A 22 -5.79 -3.36 -1.25
N HIS A 23 -6.90 -3.83 -0.67
CA HIS A 23 -8.20 -3.74 -1.30
C HIS A 23 -8.59 -2.30 -1.61
N GLN A 24 -8.29 -1.35 -0.72
CA GLN A 24 -8.56 0.06 -0.95
C GLN A 24 -7.73 0.66 -2.09
N ILE A 25 -6.47 0.22 -2.27
CA ILE A 25 -5.65 0.62 -3.43
C ILE A 25 -6.32 0.18 -4.73
N SER A 26 -6.79 -1.05 -4.78
CA SER A 26 -7.46 -1.63 -5.95
C SER A 26 -8.82 -0.99 -6.20
N LEU A 27 -9.63 -0.78 -5.15
CA LEU A 27 -10.95 -0.14 -5.23
C LEU A 27 -10.88 1.30 -5.77
N ASN A 28 -9.87 2.06 -5.35
CA ASN A 28 -9.69 3.45 -5.80
C ASN A 28 -8.89 3.57 -7.11
N ASP A 29 -8.45 2.45 -7.68
CA ASP A 29 -7.70 2.38 -8.93
C ASP A 29 -6.51 3.36 -8.99
N TYR A 30 -5.70 3.39 -7.92
CA TYR A 30 -4.55 4.31 -7.90
C TYR A 30 -3.48 3.96 -8.96
N ALA A 31 -3.46 2.73 -9.44
CA ALA A 31 -2.50 2.27 -10.45
C ALA A 31 -2.72 2.95 -11.81
N SER A 32 -3.96 3.23 -12.21
CA SER A 32 -4.26 3.82 -13.52
C SER A 32 -3.66 5.20 -13.72
N ARG A 33 -3.44 5.96 -12.63
CA ARG A 33 -2.73 7.26 -12.65
C ARG A 33 -1.30 7.16 -13.20
N PHE A 34 -0.74 5.96 -13.21
CA PHE A 34 0.63 5.69 -13.65
C PHE A 34 0.69 4.79 -14.89
N ALA A 35 -0.42 4.55 -15.59
CA ALA A 35 -0.49 3.66 -16.76
C ALA A 35 0.54 4.03 -17.85
N LEU A 36 0.82 5.33 -18.03
CA LEU A 36 1.78 5.83 -19.02
C LEU A 36 3.24 5.83 -18.55
N SER A 37 3.52 5.44 -17.30
CA SER A 37 4.89 5.43 -16.77
C SER A 37 5.75 4.32 -17.38
N GLY A 38 5.14 3.26 -17.93
CA GLY A 38 5.83 2.06 -18.42
C GLY A 38 6.59 1.28 -17.33
N LYS A 39 6.44 1.66 -16.06
CA LYS A 39 7.13 1.03 -14.93
C LYS A 39 6.24 -0.06 -14.32
N PRO A 40 6.84 -1.17 -13.83
CA PRO A 40 6.10 -2.08 -12.97
C PRO A 40 5.57 -1.32 -11.74
N ILE A 41 4.36 -1.68 -11.32
CA ILE A 41 3.69 -1.13 -10.14
C ILE A 41 3.59 -2.24 -9.10
N THR A 42 3.84 -1.89 -7.84
CA THR A 42 3.62 -2.77 -6.70
C THR A 42 2.79 -2.05 -5.67
N LYS A 43 1.73 -2.71 -5.21
CA LYS A 43 0.83 -2.21 -4.19
C LYS A 43 1.28 -2.77 -2.85
N VAL A 44 1.29 -1.94 -1.82
CA VAL A 44 1.68 -2.34 -0.48
C VAL A 44 0.61 -1.84 0.48
N GLY A 45 -0.14 -2.77 1.05
CA GLY A 45 -1.07 -2.48 2.14
C GLY A 45 -0.32 -2.62 3.45
N ILE A 46 -0.44 -1.63 4.34
CA ILE A 46 0.23 -1.63 5.64
C ILE A 46 -0.81 -1.32 6.71
N ASN A 47 -0.77 -2.09 7.79
CA ASN A 47 -1.54 -1.82 9.00
C ASN A 47 -0.59 -1.56 10.18
N PHE A 48 -0.94 -0.55 10.98
CA PHE A 48 -0.36 -0.28 12.28
C PHE A 48 -1.43 -0.54 13.33
N SER A 49 -1.09 -1.25 14.39
CA SER A 49 -1.91 -1.32 15.58
C SER A 49 -1.08 -0.98 16.81
N VAL A 50 -1.74 -0.45 17.83
CA VAL A 50 -1.12 -0.20 19.13
C VAL A 50 -1.89 -0.95 20.20
N GLU A 51 -1.26 -1.94 20.80
CA GLU A 51 -1.81 -2.68 21.93
C GLU A 51 -0.81 -2.66 23.09
N ASN A 52 -1.26 -2.32 24.30
CA ASN A 52 -0.43 -2.33 25.51
C ASN A 52 0.90 -1.55 25.37
N ARG A 53 0.88 -0.39 24.70
CA ARG A 53 2.06 0.45 24.38
C ARG A 53 3.09 -0.21 23.45
N LYS A 54 2.71 -1.29 22.76
CA LYS A 54 3.50 -1.90 21.68
C LYS A 54 2.87 -1.55 20.35
N THR A 55 3.72 -1.28 19.36
CA THR A 55 3.30 -1.06 17.98
C THR A 55 3.56 -2.33 17.20
N ASP A 56 2.52 -2.88 16.61
CA ASP A 56 2.62 -3.99 15.67
C ASP A 56 2.38 -3.46 14.26
N ILE A 57 3.13 -4.02 13.31
CA ILE A 57 3.07 -3.65 11.90
C ILE A 57 2.84 -4.91 11.09
N GLU A 58 1.81 -4.88 10.26
CA GLU A 58 1.47 -5.92 9.30
C GLU A 58 1.55 -5.31 7.90
N TRP A 59 2.04 -6.06 6.91
CA TRP A 59 2.02 -5.63 5.52
C TRP A 59 1.74 -6.77 4.56
N GLU A 60 1.08 -6.43 3.46
CA GLU A 60 0.83 -7.30 2.31
C GLU A 60 1.24 -6.61 1.01
N VAL A 61 1.59 -7.40 0.01
CA VAL A 61 2.12 -6.92 -1.28
C VAL A 61 1.39 -7.59 -2.44
N GLU A 62 0.98 -6.79 -3.43
CA GLU A 62 0.40 -7.23 -4.72
C GLU A 62 1.17 -6.62 -5.90
#